data_AF-A0A4Y6PX61-F1
#
_entry.id   AF-A0A4Y6PX61-F1
#
_cell.length_a   1.000
_cell.length_b   1.000
_cell.length_c   1.000
_cell.angle_alpha   90.00
_cell.angle_beta   90.00
_cell.angle_gamma   90.00
#
_symmetry.space_group_name_H-M   'P 1'
#
loop_
_entity.id
_entity.type
_entity.pdbx_description
1 polymer ?
#
loop_
_entity_poly.entity_id
_entity_poly.type
_entity_poly.pdbx_seq_one_letter_code
_entity_poly.pdbx_strand_id
1 'polypeptide(L)'
;MALEVEWKGHTLEVSGNWTWRWLYLAPTYELRINGEFVDRTSGPRVRPRLQAIVEDNDGEVYHVDAELLSLIGYNPTCEVNIDGEVVHSGRVRVENFLNPFLVLFILISTGVMLYLGPEVIRQYWPPM
;
A
#
# COMPACT_ATOMS: atom_id res chain seq x y z
N MET A 1 -1.90 -10.32 -5.78
CA MET A 1 -2.09 -11.54 -4.96
C MET A 1 -2.03 -11.08 -3.52
N ALA A 2 -3.20 -11.09 -2.89
CA ALA A 2 -3.35 -10.86 -1.48
C ALA A 2 -2.68 -12.00 -0.70
N LEU A 3 -2.28 -11.72 0.54
CA LEU A 3 -1.88 -12.75 1.47
C LEU A 3 -3.14 -13.32 2.10
N GLU A 4 -3.41 -14.60 1.84
CA GLU A 4 -4.58 -15.31 2.37
C GLU A 4 -4.13 -16.35 3.39
N VAL A 5 -4.80 -16.38 4.53
CA VAL A 5 -4.53 -17.30 5.64
C VAL A 5 -5.86 -17.86 6.13
N GLU A 6 -6.00 -19.17 6.12
CA GLU A 6 -7.10 -19.86 6.78
C GLU A 6 -6.74 -20.15 8.23
N TRP A 7 -7.57 -19.71 9.16
CA TRP A 7 -7.39 -19.93 10.58
C TRP A 7 -8.73 -20.17 11.25
N LYS A 8 -8.89 -21.31 11.93
CA LYS A 8 -10.12 -21.74 12.62
C LYS A 8 -11.42 -21.60 11.81
N GLY A 9 -11.35 -21.82 10.49
CA GLY A 9 -12.51 -21.68 9.59
C GLY A 9 -12.81 -20.25 9.17
N HIS A 10 -12.00 -19.28 9.58
CA HIS A 10 -11.99 -17.93 9.04
C HIS A 10 -10.92 -17.77 7.98
N THR A 11 -11.21 -16.97 6.95
CA THR A 11 -10.24 -16.60 5.91
C THR A 11 -9.81 -15.16 6.13
N LEU A 12 -8.55 -14.97 6.53
CA LEU A 12 -7.93 -13.66 6.67
C LEU A 12 -7.24 -13.30 5.35
N GLU A 13 -7.60 -12.18 4.75
CA GLU A 13 -7.02 -11.69 3.52
C GLU A 13 -6.41 -10.30 3.75
N VAL A 14 -5.11 -10.15 3.47
CA VAL A 14 -4.42 -8.86 3.48
C VAL A 14 -4.02 -8.49 2.05
N SER A 15 -4.57 -7.39 1.56
CA SER A 15 -4.30 -6.88 0.21
C SER A 15 -3.69 -5.49 0.26
N GLY A 16 -2.99 -5.11 -0.82
CA GLY A 16 -2.35 -3.81 -0.95
C GLY A 16 -2.56 -3.19 -2.32
N ASN A 17 -2.79 -1.88 -2.36
CA ASN A 17 -3.00 -1.13 -3.60
C ASN A 17 -2.36 0.27 -3.53
N TRP A 18 -1.66 0.68 -4.58
CA TRP A 18 -1.16 2.04 -4.72
C TRP A 18 -2.30 3.01 -5.05
N THR A 19 -2.54 3.94 -4.13
CA THR A 19 -3.60 4.95 -4.26
C THR A 19 -3.00 6.34 -4.45
N TRP A 20 -3.56 7.12 -5.38
CA TRP A 20 -3.24 8.53 -5.53
C TRP A 20 -3.88 9.33 -4.41
N ARG A 21 -3.07 10.08 -3.66
CA ARG A 21 -3.55 11.11 -2.74
C ARG A 21 -2.91 12.44 -3.14
N TRP A 22 -3.70 13.50 -3.07
CA TRP A 22 -3.41 14.91 -3.42
C TRP A 22 -1.96 15.31 -3.76
N LEU A 23 -0.96 14.98 -2.92
CA LEU A 23 0.45 15.37 -3.10
C LEU A 23 1.47 14.22 -3.08
N TYR A 24 1.02 12.98 -2.91
CA TYR A 24 1.92 11.83 -2.84
C TYR A 24 1.20 10.53 -3.20
N LEU A 25 1.93 9.64 -3.83
CA LEU A 25 1.49 8.27 -4.01
C LEU A 25 1.89 7.47 -2.77
N ALA A 26 0.92 6.76 -2.16
CA ALA A 26 1.17 5.89 -1.02
C ALA A 26 0.45 4.55 -1.19
N PRO A 27 1.03 3.45 -0.67
CA PRO A 27 0.32 2.20 -0.60
C PRO A 27 -0.81 2.33 0.43
N THR A 28 -1.95 1.76 0.08
CA THR A 28 -3.05 1.45 0.99
C THR A 28 -3.04 -0.04 1.21
N TYR A 29 -3.25 -0.47 2.44
CA TYR A 29 -3.46 -1.87 2.81
C TYR A 29 -4.85 -2.07 3.41
N GLU A 30 -5.48 -3.19 3.08
CA GLU A 30 -6.81 -3.55 3.54
C GLU A 30 -6.77 -4.95 4.16
N LEU A 31 -7.42 -5.09 5.30
CA LEU A 31 -7.67 -6.36 5.98
C LEU A 31 -9.12 -6.76 5.74
N ARG A 32 -9.31 -7.97 5.21
CA ARG A 32 -10.61 -8.61 5.05
C ARG A 32 -10.66 -9.91 5.82
N ILE A 33 -11.83 -10.21 6.36
CA ILE A 33 -12.08 -11.43 7.13
C ILE A 33 -13.34 -12.07 6.56
N ASN A 34 -13.25 -13.32 6.11
CA ASN A 34 -14.33 -14.04 5.43
C ASN A 34 -14.88 -13.28 4.20
N GLY A 35 -14.01 -12.52 3.52
CA GLY A 35 -14.38 -11.67 2.39
C GLY A 35 -14.99 -10.31 2.78
N GLU A 36 -15.26 -10.06 4.06
CA GLU A 36 -15.77 -8.77 4.53
C GLU A 36 -14.64 -7.80 4.85
N PHE A 37 -14.84 -6.52 4.54
CA PHE A 37 -13.90 -5.46 4.85
C PHE A 37 -13.95 -5.12 6.35
N VAL A 38 -12.80 -5.16 7.01
CA VAL A 38 -12.71 -4.88 8.46
C VAL A 38 -11.91 -3.61 8.75
N ASP A 39 -10.70 -3.51 8.20
CA ASP A 39 -9.81 -2.37 8.49
C ASP A 39 -9.00 -1.96 7.26
N ARG A 40 -8.56 -0.70 7.25
CA ARG A 40 -7.73 -0.12 6.21
C ARG A 40 -6.75 0.88 6.78
N THR A 41 -5.50 0.75 6.35
CA THR A 41 -4.43 1.67 6.71
C THR A 41 -3.79 2.22 5.44
N SER A 42 -3.40 3.49 5.46
CA SER A 42 -2.81 4.16 4.30
C SER A 42 -1.78 5.20 4.71
N GLY A 43 -0.89 5.53 3.78
CA GLY A 43 0.12 6.58 3.95
C GLY A 43 1.55 6.04 3.93
N PRO A 44 2.56 6.92 4.00
CA PRO A 44 3.97 6.56 3.95
C PRO A 44 4.44 6.02 5.31
N ARG A 45 3.81 4.94 5.79
CA ARG A 45 4.16 4.30 7.06
C ARG A 45 5.14 3.17 6.80
N VAL A 46 6.24 3.15 7.56
CA VAL A 46 7.24 2.07 7.49
C VAL A 46 6.66 0.76 8.04
N ARG A 47 5.81 0.87 9.06
CA ARG A 47 5.11 -0.25 9.68
C ARG A 47 3.60 0.01 9.74
N PRO A 48 2.87 -0.15 8.63
CA PRO A 48 1.42 -0.14 8.68
C PRO A 48 0.92 -1.31 9.53
N ARG A 49 -0.02 -1.03 10.42
CA ARG A 49 -0.72 -2.04 11.23
C ARG A 49 -2.20 -1.98 10.89
N LEU A 50 -2.80 -3.15 10.78
CA LEU A 50 -4.23 -3.38 10.60
C LEU A 50 -4.71 -4.22 11.79
N GLN A 51 -5.86 -3.87 12.36
CA GLN A 51 -6.38 -4.55 13.54
C GLN A 51 -7.83 -4.93 13.34
N ALA A 52 -8.20 -6.10 13.84
CA ALA A 52 -9.56 -6.60 13.81
C ALA A 52 -9.85 -7.41 15.07
N ILE A 53 -11.14 -7.51 15.39
CA ILE A 53 -11.65 -8.40 16.43
C ILE A 53 -12.59 -9.38 15.75
N VAL A 54 -12.38 -10.67 15.97
CA VAL A 54 -13.19 -11.75 15.40
C VAL A 54 -13.78 -12.57 16.54
N GLU A 55 -15.06 -12.90 16.43
CA GLU A 55 -15.74 -13.83 17.32
C GLU A 55 -15.86 -15.18 16.62
N ASP A 56 -15.36 -16.24 17.27
CA ASP A 56 -15.45 -17.62 16.79
C ASP A 56 -16.86 -18.19 17.05
N ASN A 57 -17.19 -19.31 16.43
CA ASN A 57 -18.50 -19.97 16.55
C ASN A 57 -18.81 -20.43 17.98
N ASP A 58 -17.78 -20.61 18.80
CA ASP A 58 -17.88 -20.95 20.23
C ASP A 58 -18.07 -19.71 21.14
N GLY A 59 -18.15 -18.50 20.56
CA GLY A 59 -18.35 -17.23 21.27
C GLY A 59 -17.06 -16.65 21.89
N GLU A 60 -15.90 -17.19 21.53
CA GLU A 60 -14.60 -16.67 21.94
C GLU A 60 -14.16 -15.51 21.04
N VAL A 61 -13.65 -14.44 21.65
CA VAL A 61 -13.23 -13.22 20.95
C VAL A 61 -11.71 -13.19 20.82
N TYR A 62 -11.23 -13.03 19.59
CA TYR A 62 -9.83 -13.03 19.21
C TYR A 62 -9.41 -11.68 18.63
N HIS A 63 -8.23 -11.21 19.03
CA HIS A 63 -7.61 -10.02 18.47
C HIS A 63 -6.68 -10.40 17.32
N VAL A 64 -7.01 -9.94 16.11
CA VAL A 64 -6.21 -10.16 14.91
C VAL A 64 -5.44 -8.88 14.58
N ASP A 65 -4.11 -8.99 14.52
CA ASP A 65 -3.20 -7.92 14.15
C ASP A 65 -2.42 -8.32 12.89
N ALA A 66 -2.53 -7.54 11.82
CA ALA A 66 -1.66 -7.69 10.66
C ALA A 66 -0.64 -6.55 10.62
N GLU A 67 0.62 -6.87 10.91
CA GLU A 67 1.73 -5.91 10.87
C GLU A 67 2.50 -6.08 9.56
N LEU A 68 2.51 -4.99 8.77
CA LEU A 68 3.27 -4.92 7.54
C LEU A 68 4.62 -4.24 7.80
N LEU A 69 5.68 -4.73 7.16
CA LEU A 69 6.98 -4.09 7.11
C LEU A 69 7.28 -3.70 5.68
N SER A 70 7.27 -2.39 5.40
CA SER A 70 7.56 -1.84 4.07
C SER A 70 8.50 -0.64 4.12
N LEU A 71 9.64 -0.75 3.44
CA LEU A 71 10.51 0.40 3.17
C LEU A 71 10.13 1.15 1.88
N ILE A 72 9.63 0.42 0.87
CA ILE A 72 9.42 0.95 -0.50
C ILE A 72 7.96 0.74 -0.99
N GLY A 73 7.13 0.01 -0.25
CA GLY A 73 5.70 -0.14 -0.57
C GLY A 73 5.38 -1.14 -1.70
N TYR A 74 6.37 -1.81 -2.31
CA TYR A 74 6.16 -2.70 -3.45
C TYR A 74 5.76 -4.13 -3.07
N ASN A 75 6.40 -4.68 -2.05
CA ASN A 75 6.20 -6.06 -1.60
C ASN A 75 6.49 -6.19 -0.11
N PRO A 76 5.72 -5.51 0.77
CA PRO A 76 5.91 -5.63 2.20
C PRO A 76 5.80 -7.08 2.66
N THR A 77 6.61 -7.40 3.66
CA THR A 77 6.37 -8.59 4.47
C THR A 77 5.22 -8.27 5.41
N CYS A 78 4.27 -9.19 5.56
CA CYS A 78 3.15 -9.06 6.48
C CYS A 78 3.18 -10.24 7.44
N GLU A 79 3.10 -9.94 8.72
CA GLU A 79 2.97 -10.91 9.81
C GLU A 79 1.57 -10.79 10.37
N VAL A 80 0.83 -11.90 10.35
CA VAL A 80 -0.52 -12.01 10.91
C VAL A 80 -0.37 -12.64 12.30
N ASN A 81 -0.70 -11.84 13.30
CA ASN A 81 -0.68 -12.19 14.71
C ASN A 81 -2.12 -12.35 15.21
N ILE A 82 -2.35 -13.37 16.03
CA ILE A 82 -3.63 -13.60 16.71
C ILE A 82 -3.33 -13.72 18.20
N ASP A 83 -3.91 -12.84 19.02
CA ASP A 83 -3.66 -12.71 20.46
C ASP A 83 -2.16 -12.66 20.84
N GLY A 84 -1.33 -12.08 19.96
CA GLY A 84 0.10 -11.93 20.16
C GLY A 84 0.97 -13.10 19.66
N GLU A 85 0.38 -14.16 19.10
CA GLU A 85 1.11 -15.24 18.45
C GLU A 85 1.13 -15.09 16.94
N VAL A 86 2.31 -15.22 16.32
CA VAL A 86 2.48 -15.16 14.86
C VAL A 86 1.95 -16.46 14.25
N VAL A 87 0.77 -16.39 13.63
CA VAL A 87 0.14 -17.54 12.98
C VAL A 87 0.68 -17.72 11.56
N HIS A 88 0.96 -16.62 10.87
CA HIS A 88 1.48 -16.67 9.51
C HIS A 88 2.34 -15.46 9.17
N SER A 89 3.32 -15.68 8.30
CA SER A 89 4.11 -14.60 7.71
C SER A 89 4.23 -14.81 6.21
N GLY A 90 4.04 -13.73 5.45
CA GLY A 90 4.06 -13.80 4.00
C GLY A 90 4.34 -12.45 3.36
N ARG A 91 4.28 -12.41 2.04
CA ARG A 91 4.50 -11.19 1.26
C ARG A 91 3.21 -10.73 0.62
N VAL A 92 2.88 -9.46 0.79
CA VAL A 92 1.69 -8.84 0.19
C VAL A 92 2.11 -8.11 -1.07
N ARG A 93 1.60 -8.53 -2.24
CA ARG A 93 1.89 -7.84 -3.50
C ARG A 93 0.99 -6.62 -3.63
N VAL A 94 1.59 -5.44 -3.71
CA VAL A 94 0.85 -4.18 -3.87
C VAL A 94 0.55 -3.93 -5.35
N GLU A 95 -0.73 -3.76 -5.67
CA GLU A 95 -1.21 -3.56 -7.04
C GLU A 95 -1.08 -2.09 -7.51
N ASN A 96 -1.24 -1.85 -8.82
CA ASN A 96 -1.17 -0.52 -9.46
C ASN A 96 0.19 0.21 -9.34
N PHE A 97 1.28 -0.55 -9.39
CA PHE A 97 2.66 -0.05 -9.37
C PHE A 97 3.08 0.76 -10.62
N LEU A 98 2.26 0.80 -11.68
CA LEU A 98 2.57 1.65 -12.84
C LEU A 98 2.45 3.15 -12.50
N ASN A 99 1.52 3.49 -11.60
CA ASN A 99 1.23 4.86 -11.17
C ASN A 99 2.46 5.63 -10.63
N PRO A 100 3.29 5.08 -9.72
CA PRO A 100 4.48 5.79 -9.21
C PRO A 100 5.51 6.08 -10.30
N PHE A 101 5.74 5.14 -11.21
CA PHE A 101 6.70 5.32 -12.31
C PHE A 101 6.23 6.41 -13.28
N LEU A 102 4.94 6.42 -13.60
CA LEU A 102 4.35 7.40 -14.50
C LEU A 102 4.46 8.82 -13.93
N VAL A 103 4.28 8.96 -12.61
CA VAL A 103 4.41 10.24 -11.91
C VAL A 103 5.85 10.71 -11.89
N LEU A 104 6.82 9.84 -11.61
CA LEU A 104 8.23 10.16 -11.71
C LEU A 104 8.59 10.63 -13.13
N PHE A 105 8.10 9.92 -14.15
CA PHE A 105 8.33 10.26 -15.54
C PHE A 105 7.74 11.63 -15.92
N ILE A 106 6.52 11.94 -15.46
CA ILE A 106 5.89 13.25 -15.64
C ILE A 106 6.75 14.33 -14.98
N LEU A 107 7.16 14.14 -13.72
CA LEU A 107 7.97 15.13 -12.99
C LEU A 107 9.32 15.39 -13.67
N ILE A 108 10.01 14.34 -14.12
CA ILE A 108 11.27 14.46 -14.87
C ILE A 108 11.03 15.21 -16.19
N SER A 109 10.01 14.80 -16.96
CA SER A 109 9.69 15.41 -18.25
C SER A 109 9.32 16.89 -18.11
N THR A 110 8.49 17.24 -17.12
CA THR A 110 8.14 18.62 -16.79
C THR A 110 9.35 19.42 -16.35
N GLY A 111 10.24 18.83 -15.53
CA GLY A 111 11.50 19.46 -15.13
C GLY A 111 12.40 19.76 -16.32
N VAL A 112 12.54 18.82 -17.26
CA VAL A 112 13.30 19.00 -18.51
C VAL A 112 12.68 20.09 -19.38
N MET A 113 11.35 20.11 -19.53
CA MET A 113 10.66 21.16 -20.28
C MET A 113 10.81 22.54 -19.64
N LEU A 114 10.75 22.64 -18.32
CA LEU A 114 10.98 23.91 -17.61
C LEU A 114 12.43 24.37 -17.69
N TYR A 115 13.39 23.44 -17.77
CA TYR A 115 14.81 23.76 -17.89
C TYR A 115 15.19 24.17 -19.32
N LEU A 116 14.79 23.39 -20.32
CA LEU A 116 15.13 23.62 -21.73
C LEU A 116 14.19 24.63 -22.41
N GLY A 117 12.91 24.69 -22.00
CA GLY A 117 11.90 25.55 -22.61
C GLY A 117 12.30 27.03 -22.68
N PRO A 118 12.82 27.64 -21.59
CA PRO A 118 13.28 29.02 -21.62
C PRO A 118 14.46 29.25 -22.57
N GLU A 119 15.38 28.31 -22.68
CA GLU A 119 16.54 28.41 -23.59
C GLU A 119 16.11 28.28 -25.05
N VAL A 120 15.28 27.30 -25.37
CA VAL A 120 14.75 27.09 -26.72
C VAL A 120 13.90 28.28 -27.17
N ILE A 121 12.99 28.77 -26.31
CA ILE A 121 12.15 29.94 -26.66
C ILE A 121 13.01 31.19 -26.87
N ARG A 122 14.02 31.46 -26.04
CA ARG A 122 14.93 32.62 -26.22
C ARG A 122 15.78 32.51 -27.48
N GLN A 123 16.11 31.29 -27.92
CA GLN A 123 16.91 31.08 -29.12
C GLN A 123 16.12 31.38 -30.41
N TYR A 124 14.78 31.19 -30.39
CA TYR A 124 13.90 31.46 -31.53
C TYR A 124 13.12 32.79 -31.43
N TRP A 125 13.09 33.44 -30.27
CA TRP A 125 12.48 34.76 -30.06
C TRP A 125 13.49 35.71 -29.41
N PRO A 126 14.40 36.33 -30.18
CA PRO A 126 15.32 37.31 -29.64
C PRO A 126 14.53 38.51 -29.09
N PRO A 127 14.95 39.11 -27.95
CA PRO A 127 14.37 40.36 -27.50
C PRO A 127 14.62 41.42 -28.58
N MET A 128 13.55 42.03 -29.11
CA MET A 128 13.64 43.28 -29.87
C MET A 128 14.15 44.40 -28.97
#